data_AF-A0A4C1T928-F1
#
_entry.id   AF-A0A4C1T928-F1
#
_cell.length_a   1.000
_cell.length_b   1.000
_cell.length_c   1.000
_cell.angle_alpha   90.00
_cell.angle_beta   90.00
_cell.angle_gamma   90.00
#
_symmetry.space_group_name_H-M   'P 1'
#
loop_
_entity.id
_entity.type
_entity.pdbx_description
1 polymer ?
#
loop_
_entity_poly.entity_id
_entity_poly.type
_entity_poly.pdbx_seq_one_letter_code
_entity_poly.pdbx_strand_id
1 'polypeptide(L)'
;MDNLPPPVFDVHCSEERKKAKQVLTISTSPPNHENIISRINHRNSFKTLQHTIGYILRFITNSKFCRTTNRVLDAHEMEEAMNIIIKIVQAAVFVEELERLSLKTPVHKSSPLASLNPFLDECQIMRVGGRLEQSTLPGKTSSNFTTTTPSWDY
;
A
#
# COMPACT_ATOMS: atom_id res chain seq x y z
N MET A 1 29.23 -31.32 65.46
CA MET A 1 28.68 -30.27 64.59
C MET A 1 28.22 -30.94 63.31
N ASP A 2 26.96 -30.66 62.94
CA ASP A 2 26.41 -30.70 61.57
C ASP A 2 26.22 -32.11 60.95
N ASN A 3 25.12 -32.49 60.29
CA ASN A 3 23.98 -31.80 59.70
C ASN A 3 23.00 -32.89 59.18
N LEU A 4 21.68 -32.81 59.43
CA LEU A 4 20.58 -33.13 58.48
C LEU A 4 19.20 -32.85 59.11
N PRO A 5 18.13 -32.71 58.31
CA PRO A 5 17.39 -31.47 58.11
C PRO A 5 16.06 -31.47 58.87
N PRO A 6 15.29 -30.38 58.78
CA PRO A 6 13.84 -30.53 58.73
C PRO A 6 13.25 -30.00 57.41
N PRO A 7 12.32 -30.73 56.80
CA PRO A 7 11.57 -30.29 55.63
C PRO A 7 10.25 -29.59 56.02
N VAL A 8 9.95 -28.54 55.24
CA VAL A 8 8.64 -28.07 54.76
C VAL A 8 7.62 -27.52 55.76
N PHE A 9 7.27 -26.24 55.60
CA PHE A 9 5.87 -25.78 55.56
C PHE A 9 5.76 -24.58 54.60
N ASP A 10 4.95 -24.72 53.56
CA ASP A 10 4.61 -23.74 52.53
C ASP A 10 3.86 -22.52 53.09
N VAL A 11 4.21 -21.31 52.64
CA VAL A 11 3.25 -20.20 52.53
C VAL A 11 3.54 -19.39 51.25
N HIS A 12 2.49 -19.27 50.45
CA HIS A 12 2.36 -18.54 49.19
C HIS A 12 2.55 -17.02 49.36
N CYS A 13 3.10 -16.32 48.36
CA CYS A 13 2.45 -15.22 47.62
C CYS A 13 3.50 -14.37 46.85
N SER A 14 3.12 -13.98 45.64
CA SER A 14 3.86 -13.27 44.59
C SER A 14 4.77 -12.10 45.02
N GLU A 15 5.96 -12.01 44.43
CA GLU A 15 6.66 -10.73 44.21
C GLU A 15 7.35 -10.66 42.84
N GLU A 16 7.17 -9.50 42.21
CA GLU A 16 7.50 -9.13 40.84
C GLU A 16 9.03 -9.02 40.60
N ARG A 17 9.53 -9.70 39.55
CA ARG A 17 10.88 -9.43 39.04
C ARG A 17 10.88 -8.14 38.22
N LYS A 18 11.41 -7.06 38.81
CA LYS A 18 11.76 -5.81 38.12
C LYS A 18 12.79 -6.10 37.02
N LYS A 19 12.40 -6.03 35.74
CA LYS A 19 13.33 -6.04 34.59
C LYS A 19 13.95 -4.65 34.45
N ALA A 20 15.28 -4.58 34.50
CA ALA A 20 16.03 -3.37 34.19
C ALA A 20 15.72 -2.91 32.75
N LYS A 21 15.16 -1.71 32.59
CA LYS A 21 15.00 -1.05 31.29
C LYS A 21 16.34 -0.43 30.90
N GLN A 22 17.03 -1.01 29.93
CA GLN A 22 18.11 -0.33 29.22
C GLN A 22 17.47 0.75 28.35
N VAL A 23 17.56 2.01 28.77
CA VAL A 23 17.09 3.15 27.98
C VAL A 23 18.17 3.48 26.95
N LEU A 24 17.95 3.06 25.71
CA LEU A 24 18.74 3.49 24.57
C LEU A 24 18.27 4.88 24.16
N THR A 25 19.02 5.91 24.56
CA THR A 25 18.76 7.30 24.13
C THR A 25 19.15 7.44 22.67
N ILE A 26 18.16 7.41 21.77
CA ILE A 26 18.36 7.72 20.35
C ILE A 26 18.25 9.24 20.22
N SER A 27 19.38 9.94 20.06
CA SER A 27 19.38 11.34 19.67
C SER A 27 18.81 11.44 18.26
N THR A 28 17.57 11.89 18.14
CA THR A 28 16.96 12.15 16.84
C THR A 28 17.43 13.52 16.37
N SER A 29 18.46 13.53 15.53
CA SER A 29 18.60 14.65 14.58
C SER A 29 17.27 14.77 13.82
N PRO A 30 16.80 15.99 13.49
CA PRO A 30 15.56 16.18 12.74
C PRO A 30 15.52 15.22 11.55
N PRO A 31 14.36 14.58 11.30
CA PRO A 31 14.24 13.51 10.32
C PRO A 31 14.77 14.03 9.00
N ASN A 32 15.98 13.60 8.64
CA ASN A 32 16.54 13.86 7.34
C ASN A 32 15.72 12.96 6.41
N HIS A 33 14.61 13.50 5.88
CA HIS A 33 13.76 12.88 4.87
C HIS A 33 14.52 12.77 3.55
N GLU A 34 15.76 12.28 3.59
CA GLU A 34 16.53 11.79 2.46
C GLU A 34 15.66 10.74 1.77
N ASN A 35 14.92 11.26 0.80
CA ASN A 35 13.73 10.67 0.24
C ASN A 35 14.14 9.30 -0.30
N ILE A 36 13.50 8.20 0.12
CA ILE A 36 13.78 6.87 -0.45
C ILE A 36 13.77 6.96 -1.99
N ILE A 37 12.91 7.83 -2.52
CA ILE A 37 12.81 8.27 -3.91
C ILE A 37 14.13 8.83 -4.48
N SER A 38 14.86 9.70 -3.76
CA SER A 38 16.12 10.28 -4.24
C SER A 38 17.23 9.23 -4.37
N ARG A 39 17.31 8.28 -3.43
CA ARG A 39 18.26 7.15 -3.49
C ARG A 39 17.91 6.16 -4.60
N ILE A 40 16.62 6.01 -4.90
CA ILE A 40 16.14 5.23 -6.04
C ILE A 40 16.52 5.91 -7.36
N ASN A 41 16.34 7.23 -7.47
CA ASN A 41 16.63 7.96 -8.72
C ASN A 41 18.10 7.89 -9.17
N HIS A 42 19.05 7.73 -8.25
CA HIS A 42 20.47 7.82 -8.58
C HIS A 42 21.06 6.56 -9.26
N ARG A 43 20.33 5.43 -9.29
CA ARG A 43 20.85 4.16 -9.86
C ARG A 43 19.89 3.37 -10.76
N ASN A 44 18.59 3.67 -10.83
CA ASN A 44 17.61 2.59 -11.05
C ASN A 44 16.78 2.64 -12.34
N SER A 45 16.75 1.49 -13.00
CA SER A 45 15.64 1.07 -13.85
C SER A 45 14.38 0.91 -13.00
N PHE A 46 13.23 1.39 -13.50
CA PHE A 46 11.92 1.21 -12.86
C PHE A 46 11.65 -0.26 -12.45
N LYS A 47 12.13 -1.20 -13.26
CA LYS A 47 12.01 -2.64 -12.97
C LYS A 47 12.72 -3.04 -11.68
N THR A 48 13.91 -2.50 -11.43
CA THR A 48 14.68 -2.77 -10.21
C THR A 48 13.92 -2.26 -8.99
N LEU A 49 13.40 -1.02 -9.07
CA LEU A 49 12.57 -0.46 -8.02
C LEU A 49 11.34 -1.32 -7.73
N GLN A 50 10.60 -1.70 -8.78
CA GLN A 50 9.40 -2.53 -8.66
C GLN A 50 9.70 -3.86 -7.97
N HIS A 51 10.78 -4.54 -8.34
CA HIS A 51 11.20 -5.79 -7.68
C HIS A 51 11.59 -5.56 -6.22
N THR A 52 12.36 -4.51 -5.92
CA THR A 52 12.75 -4.18 -4.54
C THR A 52 11.51 -3.97 -3.67
N ILE A 53 10.55 -3.18 -4.11
CA ILE A 53 9.30 -2.95 -3.38
C ILE A 53 8.51 -4.26 -3.23
N GLY A 54 8.41 -5.08 -4.28
CA GLY A 54 7.72 -6.38 -4.22
C GLY A 54 8.32 -7.32 -3.17
N TYR A 55 9.65 -7.42 -3.07
CA TYR A 55 10.31 -8.22 -2.03
C TYR A 55 10.10 -7.66 -0.63
N ILE A 56 10.09 -6.33 -0.46
CA ILE A 56 9.79 -5.69 0.82
C ILE A 56 8.35 -6.03 1.26
N LEU A 57 7.37 -5.92 0.36
CA LEU A 57 5.98 -6.25 0.66
C LEU A 57 5.82 -7.73 1.03
N ARG A 58 6.44 -8.63 0.26
CA ARG A 58 6.45 -10.07 0.58
C ARG A 58 7.07 -10.34 1.93
N PHE A 59 8.20 -9.69 2.24
CA PHE A 59 8.85 -9.84 3.55
C PHE A 59 7.89 -9.47 4.68
N ILE A 60 7.23 -8.31 4.58
CA ILE A 60 6.24 -7.86 5.58
C ILE A 60 5.12 -8.89 5.74
N THR A 61 4.55 -9.38 4.64
CA THR A 61 3.48 -10.38 4.66
C THR A 61 3.96 -11.70 5.28
N ASN A 62 5.14 -12.18 4.89
CA ASN A 62 5.73 -13.40 5.42
C ASN A 62 6.02 -13.30 6.92
N SER A 63 6.54 -12.16 7.38
CA SER A 63 6.77 -11.90 8.79
C SER A 63 5.48 -11.84 9.60
N LYS A 64 4.39 -11.29 9.04
CA LYS A 64 3.08 -11.24 9.71
C LYS A 64 2.41 -12.61 9.84
N PHE A 65 2.58 -13.48 8.86
CA PHE A 65 1.89 -14.78 8.80
C PHE A 65 2.81 -15.98 9.07
N CYS A 66 4.05 -15.75 9.53
CA CYS A 66 5.07 -16.79 9.74
C CYS A 66 5.25 -17.71 8.52
N ARG A 67 5.21 -17.14 7.31
CA ARG A 67 5.38 -17.87 6.06
C ARG A 67 6.79 -17.73 5.53
N THR A 68 7.25 -18.73 4.80
CA THR A 68 8.50 -18.66 4.03
C THR A 68 8.17 -18.92 2.56
N THR A 69 8.75 -18.11 1.69
CA THR A 69 8.57 -18.24 0.24
C THR A 69 9.90 -17.93 -0.43
N ASN A 70 10.38 -18.86 -1.25
CA ASN A 70 11.61 -18.71 -2.02
C ASN A 70 11.36 -18.66 -3.54
N ARG A 71 10.12 -18.35 -3.95
CA ARG A 71 9.75 -18.22 -5.37
C ARG A 71 10.05 -16.81 -5.89
N VAL A 72 10.09 -16.63 -7.21
CA VAL A 72 10.15 -15.29 -7.82
C VAL A 72 8.88 -14.47 -7.50
N LEU A 73 8.89 -13.15 -7.63
CA LEU A 73 7.66 -12.37 -7.46
C LEU A 73 6.64 -12.79 -8.52
N ASP A 74 5.39 -13.02 -8.09
CA ASP A 74 4.32 -13.29 -9.04
C ASP A 74 3.73 -11.99 -9.59
N ALA A 75 2.84 -12.12 -10.57
CA ALA A 75 2.23 -10.97 -11.24
C ALA A 75 1.47 -10.07 -10.26
N HIS A 76 0.82 -10.65 -9.24
CA HIS A 76 0.04 -9.89 -8.27
C HIS A 76 0.95 -9.08 -7.35
N GLU A 77 2.05 -9.64 -6.86
CA GLU A 77 3.02 -8.92 -6.04
C GLU A 77 3.72 -7.81 -6.83
N MET A 78 3.98 -8.05 -8.12
CA MET A 78 4.54 -7.04 -9.03
C MET A 78 3.56 -5.90 -9.29
N GLU A 79 2.27 -6.20 -9.44
CA GLU A 79 1.21 -5.22 -9.59
C GLU A 79 1.02 -4.39 -8.31
N GLU A 80 1.00 -5.03 -7.14
CA GLU A 80 0.90 -4.34 -5.86
C GLU A 80 2.10 -3.40 -5.64
N ALA A 81 3.32 -3.87 -5.97
CA ALA A 81 4.51 -3.04 -5.92
C ALA A 81 4.40 -1.81 -6.84
N MET A 82 3.86 -1.98 -8.06
CA MET A 82 3.61 -0.88 -8.97
C MET A 82 2.59 0.10 -8.42
N ASN A 83 1.48 -0.39 -7.86
CA ASN A 83 0.44 0.42 -7.26
C ASN A 83 0.99 1.27 -6.10
N ILE A 84 1.83 0.69 -5.24
CA ILE A 84 2.50 1.43 -4.17
C ILE A 84 3.41 2.53 -4.72
N ILE A 85 4.21 2.23 -5.75
CA ILE A 85 5.09 3.23 -6.36
C ILE A 85 4.27 4.38 -6.93
N ILE A 86 3.18 4.09 -7.65
CA ILE A 86 2.29 5.11 -8.22
C ILE A 86 1.70 5.98 -7.11
N LYS A 87 1.17 5.37 -6.03
CA LYS A 87 0.62 6.10 -4.88
C LYS A 87 1.63 7.03 -4.25
N ILE A 88 2.87 6.57 -4.05
CA ILE A 88 3.95 7.39 -3.48
C ILE A 88 4.23 8.60 -4.37
N VAL A 89 4.35 8.39 -5.68
CA VAL A 89 4.64 9.49 -6.62
C VAL A 89 3.47 10.46 -6.70
N GLN A 90 2.23 9.96 -6.77
CA GLN A 90 1.04 10.82 -6.80
C GLN A 90 0.89 11.63 -5.53
N ALA A 91 1.11 11.03 -4.36
CA ALA A 91 1.10 11.72 -3.08
C ALA A 91 2.21 12.76 -2.95
N ALA A 92 3.32 12.61 -3.68
CA ALA A 92 4.39 13.60 -3.68
C ALA A 92 4.13 14.80 -4.61
N VAL A 93 3.37 14.60 -5.69
CA VAL A 93 3.24 15.59 -6.78
C VAL A 93 1.85 16.23 -6.85
N PHE A 94 0.80 15.50 -6.50
CA PHE A 94 -0.60 15.88 -6.71
C PHE A 94 -1.40 15.86 -5.40
N VAL A 95 -0.82 16.41 -4.33
CA VAL A 95 -1.42 16.40 -2.98
C VAL A 95 -2.82 17.02 -3.00
N GLU A 96 -2.95 18.22 -3.56
CA GLU A 96 -4.23 18.95 -3.59
C GLU A 96 -5.27 18.20 -4.43
N GLU A 97 -4.89 17.67 -5.59
CA GLU A 97 -5.79 16.89 -6.42
C GLU A 97 -6.28 15.63 -5.69
N LEU A 98 -5.38 14.89 -5.03
CA LEU A 98 -5.74 13.70 -4.26
C LEU A 98 -6.70 14.03 -3.13
N GLU A 99 -6.46 15.10 -2.37
CA GLU A 99 -7.36 15.55 -1.31
C GLU A 99 -8.75 15.87 -1.86
N ARG A 100 -8.82 16.65 -2.95
CA ARG A 100 -10.09 17.03 -3.57
C ARG A 100 -10.86 15.84 -4.10
N LEU A 101 -10.17 14.92 -4.78
CA LEU A 101 -10.77 13.69 -5.30
C LEU A 101 -11.25 12.76 -4.17
N SER A 102 -10.53 12.69 -3.05
CA SER A 102 -10.95 11.93 -1.87
C SER A 102 -12.26 12.49 -1.27
N LEU A 103 -12.45 13.81 -1.35
CA LEU A 103 -13.67 14.52 -0.94
C LEU A 103 -14.78 14.47 -2.01
N LYS A 104 -14.57 13.73 -3.11
CA LYS A 104 -15.48 13.68 -4.28
C LYS A 104 -15.76 15.05 -4.88
N THR A 105 -14.78 15.96 -4.81
CA THR A 105 -14.86 17.28 -5.43
C THR A 105 -13.94 17.35 -6.66
N PRO A 106 -14.32 18.13 -7.70
CA PRO A 106 -13.46 18.30 -8.87
C PRO A 106 -12.11 18.91 -8.49
N VAL A 107 -11.03 18.52 -9.17
CA VAL A 107 -9.72 19.18 -9.04
C VAL A 107 -9.78 20.65 -9.43
N HIS A 108 -8.79 21.44 -9.02
CA HIS A 108 -8.76 22.85 -9.35
C HIS A 108 -8.63 23.07 -10.86
N LYS A 109 -9.31 24.09 -11.41
CA LYS A 109 -9.32 24.36 -12.87
C LYS A 109 -7.94 24.72 -13.43
N SER A 110 -7.02 25.19 -12.60
CA SER A 110 -5.63 25.46 -12.99
C SER A 110 -4.73 24.23 -12.94
N SER A 111 -5.22 23.10 -12.41
CA SER A 111 -4.45 21.84 -12.41
C SER A 111 -4.24 21.39 -13.85
N PRO A 112 -3.03 20.91 -14.21
CA PRO A 112 -2.78 20.34 -15.53
C PRO A 112 -3.64 19.10 -15.80
N LEU A 113 -4.21 18.48 -14.77
CA LEU A 113 -5.06 17.31 -14.88
C LEU A 113 -6.53 17.64 -15.10
N ALA A 114 -6.97 18.89 -14.91
CA ALA A 114 -8.39 19.25 -14.88
C ALA A 114 -9.14 18.88 -16.18
N SER A 115 -8.51 19.08 -17.34
CA SER A 115 -9.09 18.74 -18.64
C SER A 115 -9.16 17.24 -18.92
N LEU A 116 -8.44 16.42 -18.15
CA LEU A 116 -8.38 14.98 -18.30
C LEU A 116 -9.38 14.26 -17.38
N ASN A 117 -10.27 14.99 -16.70
CA ASN A 117 -11.29 14.43 -15.80
C ASN A 117 -10.70 13.38 -14.82
N PRO A 118 -9.84 13.79 -13.88
CA PRO A 118 -9.16 12.87 -12.97
C PRO A 118 -10.14 12.30 -11.94
N PHE A 119 -9.95 11.03 -11.56
CA PHE A 119 -10.77 10.32 -10.59
C PHE A 119 -9.94 9.29 -9.80
N LEU A 120 -10.40 8.89 -8.60
CA LEU A 120 -9.79 7.80 -7.85
C LEU A 120 -10.42 6.47 -8.27
N ASP A 121 -9.59 5.46 -8.52
CA ASP A 121 -10.05 4.10 -8.80
C ASP A 121 -10.28 3.26 -7.52
N GLU A 122 -10.61 1.99 -7.70
CA GLU A 122 -10.80 1.01 -6.62
C GLU A 122 -9.54 0.82 -5.77
N CYS A 123 -8.36 0.99 -6.36
CA CYS A 123 -7.08 0.93 -5.68
C CYS A 123 -6.69 2.24 -4.99
N GLN A 124 -7.53 3.29 -5.01
CA GLN A 124 -7.20 4.65 -4.52
C GLN A 124 -6.00 5.27 -5.25
N ILE A 125 -5.87 4.98 -6.53
CA ILE A 125 -4.92 5.58 -7.45
C ILE A 125 -5.66 6.61 -8.29
N MET A 126 -5.08 7.81 -8.42
CA MET A 126 -5.63 8.83 -9.29
C MET A 126 -5.41 8.41 -10.75
N ARG A 127 -6.50 8.20 -11.47
CA ARG A 127 -6.53 7.95 -12.90
C ARG A 127 -7.09 9.17 -13.61
N VAL A 128 -6.84 9.26 -14.91
CA VAL A 128 -7.40 10.31 -15.76
C VAL A 128 -8.10 9.67 -16.95
N GLY A 129 -9.16 10.31 -17.45
CA GLY A 129 -9.76 9.98 -18.74
C GLY A 129 -8.82 10.25 -19.91
N GLY A 130 -9.04 9.56 -21.04
CA GLY A 130 -8.25 9.78 -22.26
C GLY A 130 -8.67 8.95 -23.48
N ARG A 131 -8.26 9.47 -24.65
CA ARG A 131 -8.24 8.97 -26.05
C ARG A 131 -9.44 8.22 -26.65
N LEU A 132 -10.26 7.49 -25.88
CA LEU A 132 -11.46 6.84 -26.44
C LEU A 132 -12.60 7.84 -26.62
N GLU A 133 -12.78 8.79 -25.70
CA GLU A 133 -13.82 9.83 -25.78
C GLU A 133 -13.53 10.95 -26.81
N GLN A 134 -12.29 11.05 -27.30
CA GLN A 134 -11.88 12.04 -28.32
C GLN A 134 -11.44 11.35 -29.62
N SER A 135 -11.64 10.04 -29.75
CA SER A 135 -11.43 9.33 -31.01
C SER A 135 -12.69 9.41 -31.86
N THR A 136 -12.58 9.90 -33.10
CA THR A 136 -13.61 9.73 -34.12
C THR A 136 -13.61 8.28 -34.61
N LEU A 137 -13.85 7.33 -33.72
CA LEU A 137 -14.16 5.97 -34.12
C LEU A 137 -15.67 5.89 -34.28
N PRO A 138 -16.21 5.70 -35.51
CA PRO A 138 -17.62 5.45 -35.68
C PRO A 138 -17.97 4.19 -34.87
N GLY A 139 -18.91 4.35 -33.95
CA GLY A 139 -19.22 3.39 -32.92
C GLY A 139 -19.46 1.99 -33.45
N LYS A 140 -18.74 1.02 -32.89
CA LYS A 140 -19.33 -0.29 -32.69
C LYS A 140 -19.98 -0.26 -31.32
N THR A 141 -21.24 0.16 -31.32
CA THR A 141 -22.17 0.04 -30.21
C THR A 141 -22.21 -1.43 -29.77
N SER A 142 -21.67 -1.75 -28.61
CA SER A 142 -22.17 -2.90 -27.86
C SER A 142 -23.55 -2.50 -27.37
N SER A 143 -24.55 -2.79 -28.19
CA SER A 143 -25.97 -2.67 -27.89
C SER A 143 -26.27 -3.28 -26.52
N ASN A 144 -26.65 -2.43 -25.59
CA ASN A 144 -27.74 -2.59 -24.63
C ASN A 144 -28.29 -4.03 -24.52
N PHE A 145 -27.99 -4.71 -23.42
CA PHE A 145 -28.82 -5.81 -22.95
C PHE A 145 -30.17 -5.25 -22.50
N THR A 146 -31.11 -5.10 -23.43
CA THR A 146 -32.54 -5.02 -23.10
C THR A 146 -33.12 -6.43 -23.16
N THR A 147 -33.57 -6.89 -22.00
CA THR A 147 -34.40 -8.08 -21.80
C THR A 147 -35.62 -8.02 -22.72
N THR A 148 -35.71 -8.93 -23.67
CA THR A 148 -36.96 -9.23 -24.38
C THR A 148 -37.51 -10.55 -23.83
N THR A 149 -38.57 -10.44 -23.04
CA THR A 149 -39.47 -11.54 -22.69
C THR A 149 -40.20 -12.03 -23.95
N PRO A 150 -40.24 -13.34 -24.27
CA PRO A 150 -41.17 -13.85 -25.26
C PRO A 150 -42.54 -14.06 -24.61
N SER A 151 -43.53 -13.29 -25.09
CA SER A 151 -44.95 -13.62 -24.92
C SER A 151 -45.28 -14.79 -25.85
N TRP A 152 -45.74 -15.91 -25.27
CA TRP A 152 -46.38 -16.98 -26.04
C TRP A 152 -47.87 -16.97 -25.70
N ASP A 153 -48.62 -16.17 -26.45
CA ASP A 153 -50.06 -16.38 -26.60
C ASP A 153 -50.26 -17.40 -27.72
N TYR A 154 -50.63 -18.63 -27.36
CA TYR A 154 -51.59 -19.51 -28.04
C TYR A 154 -51.87 -20.75 -27.18
#